data_AF-A0A9P9CUZ5-F1
#
_entry.id   AF-A0A9P9CUZ5-F1
#
_cell.length_a   1.000
_cell.length_b   1.000
_cell.length_c   1.000
_cell.angle_alpha   90.00
_cell.angle_beta   90.00
_cell.angle_gamma   90.00
#
_symmetry.space_group_name_H-M   'P 1'
#
loop_
_entity.id
_entity.type
_entity.pdbx_description
1 polymer ?
#
loop_
_entity_poly.entity_id
_entity_poly.type
_entity_poly.pdbx_seq_one_letter_code
_entity_poly.pdbx_strand_id
1 'polypeptide(L)'
;MASSLALRARALPPLRLLLNNLRLYSTSSSGGVSYNALASSRSSTARVPGKASAGAISTELIRAAMPHASKTAKTPDQRWAEMSNQAVEQAAQPPTAYSGRSVLVQPGGFVNSYANLRSTIAVNRVIFELRLAQRHEKKGYKRRRLASQRWRRVFASEVRKKVQIVKAILRRGG
;
A
#
# COMPACT_ATOMS: atom_id res chain seq x y z
N MET A 1 -63.49 -39.53 21.09
CA MET A 1 -63.47 -39.13 19.67
C MET A 1 -62.56 -37.92 19.53
N ALA A 2 -61.57 -38.02 18.65
CA ALA A 2 -60.45 -37.09 18.49
C ALA A 2 -60.81 -35.86 17.63
N SER A 3 -60.24 -34.69 17.93
CA SER A 3 -59.99 -33.56 17.00
C SER A 3 -59.14 -32.50 17.73
N SER A 4 -57.82 -32.46 17.49
CA SER A 4 -57.13 -31.70 16.44
C SER A 4 -56.68 -30.31 16.92
N LEU A 5 -55.51 -30.28 17.59
CA LEU A 5 -54.75 -29.05 17.84
C LEU A 5 -53.87 -28.76 16.62
N ALA A 6 -54.30 -27.82 15.77
CA ALA A 6 -53.53 -27.37 14.63
C ALA A 6 -52.38 -26.44 15.07
N LEU A 7 -51.16 -27.00 15.21
CA LEU A 7 -49.93 -26.20 15.25
C LEU A 7 -49.68 -25.57 13.88
N ARG A 8 -50.01 -24.28 13.73
CA ARG A 8 -49.58 -23.46 12.60
C ARG A 8 -48.07 -23.22 12.68
N ALA A 9 -47.30 -23.95 11.90
CA ALA A 9 -45.91 -23.63 11.62
C ALA A 9 -45.83 -22.32 10.80
N ARG A 10 -45.35 -21.24 11.42
CA ARG A 10 -45.00 -20.00 10.70
C ARG A 10 -43.75 -20.25 9.87
N ALA A 11 -43.91 -20.31 8.54
CA ALA A 11 -42.81 -20.38 7.59
C ALA A 11 -41.96 -19.09 7.68
N LEU A 12 -40.65 -19.25 7.91
CA LEU A 12 -39.69 -18.15 7.85
C LEU A 12 -39.41 -17.79 6.38
N PRO A 13 -39.31 -16.51 6.02
CA PRO A 13 -39.04 -16.10 4.64
C PRO A 13 -37.61 -16.46 4.21
N PRO A 14 -37.38 -16.86 2.94
CA PRO A 14 -36.06 -17.18 2.43
C PRO A 14 -35.19 -15.92 2.31
N LEU A 15 -33.96 -15.99 2.83
CA LEU A 15 -32.95 -14.93 2.73
C LEU A 15 -32.55 -14.71 1.26
N ARG A 16 -33.11 -13.66 0.64
CA ARG A 16 -32.68 -13.17 -0.67
C ARG A 16 -31.32 -12.48 -0.54
N LEU A 17 -30.25 -13.14 -0.99
CA LEU A 17 -28.92 -12.57 -1.13
C LEU A 17 -28.84 -11.72 -2.41
N LEU A 18 -29.06 -10.41 -2.30
CA LEU A 18 -28.71 -9.45 -3.35
C LEU A 18 -27.20 -9.20 -3.33
N LEU A 19 -26.47 -9.93 -4.17
CA LEU A 19 -25.05 -9.70 -4.46
C LEU A 19 -24.91 -8.63 -5.55
N ASN A 20 -25.13 -7.36 -5.19
CA ASN A 20 -24.76 -6.24 -6.06
C ASN A 20 -23.50 -5.57 -5.52
N ASN A 21 -22.34 -6.05 -5.99
CA ASN A 21 -21.07 -5.33 -5.92
C ASN A 21 -20.50 -5.19 -7.33
N LEU A 22 -21.14 -4.35 -8.15
CA LEU A 22 -20.49 -3.77 -9.32
C LEU A 22 -19.67 -2.59 -8.81
N ARG A 23 -18.36 -2.80 -8.62
CA ARG A 23 -17.41 -1.69 -8.54
C ARG A 23 -16.40 -1.88 -9.67
N LEU A 24 -16.55 -1.03 -10.68
CA LEU A 24 -15.60 -0.82 -11.76
C LEU A 24 -14.28 -0.36 -11.13
N TYR A 25 -13.24 -1.17 -11.27
CA TYR A 25 -11.88 -0.74 -10.97
C TYR A 25 -11.32 -0.11 -12.25
N SER A 26 -11.18 1.21 -12.23
CA SER A 26 -10.33 1.94 -13.15
C SER A 26 -8.89 1.46 -12.96
N THR A 27 -8.26 0.99 -14.03
CA THR A 27 -6.86 0.55 -14.04
C THR A 27 -5.97 1.78 -14.21
N SER A 28 -5.52 2.36 -13.11
CA SER A 28 -4.36 3.25 -13.13
C SER A 28 -3.10 2.42 -13.26
N SER A 29 -2.44 2.56 -14.41
CA SER A 29 -1.10 2.05 -14.75
C SER A 29 -0.11 2.22 -13.59
N SER A 30 0.33 1.11 -12.99
CA SER A 30 1.42 1.10 -12.02
C SER A 30 2.75 1.04 -12.76
N GLY A 31 3.54 2.11 -12.63
CA GLY A 31 4.94 2.16 -13.06
C GLY A 31 5.73 0.99 -12.48
N GLY A 32 6.54 0.36 -13.33
CA GLY A 32 7.38 -0.78 -12.98
C GLY A 32 8.39 -0.42 -11.90
N VAL A 33 8.45 -1.27 -10.87
CA VAL A 33 9.53 -1.27 -9.89
C VAL A 33 10.74 -1.93 -10.56
N SER A 34 11.77 -1.13 -10.86
CA SER A 34 13.05 -1.61 -11.39
C SER A 34 13.92 -2.12 -10.23
N TYR A 35 14.19 -3.42 -10.22
CA TYR A 35 15.16 -4.05 -9.32
C TYR A 35 16.50 -4.16 -10.06
N ASN A 36 17.29 -3.09 -10.13
CA ASN A 36 18.67 -3.15 -10.61
C ASN A 36 19.47 -1.95 -10.09
N ALA A 37 20.11 -2.11 -8.92
CA ALA A 37 21.23 -1.25 -8.50
C ALA A 37 22.04 -1.91 -7.37
N LEU A 38 22.44 -3.17 -7.56
CA LEU A 38 23.44 -3.83 -6.72
C LEU A 38 24.41 -4.59 -7.64
N ALA A 39 25.17 -3.85 -8.44
CA ALA A 39 26.37 -4.37 -9.09
C ALA A 39 27.26 -3.21 -9.57
N SER A 40 28.52 -3.27 -9.14
CA SER A 40 29.68 -2.67 -9.80
C SER A 40 29.86 -1.15 -9.77
N SER A 41 30.35 -0.62 -8.64
CA SER A 41 31.38 0.43 -8.71
C SER A 41 32.74 -0.25 -8.76
N ARG A 42 33.19 -0.49 -9.99
CA ARG A 42 34.57 -0.89 -10.30
C ARG A 42 35.50 0.25 -9.88
N SER A 43 36.60 -0.11 -9.24
CA SER A 43 37.76 0.75 -9.00
C SER A 43 38.27 1.31 -10.33
N SER A 44 38.01 2.59 -10.58
CA SER A 44 38.68 3.35 -11.63
C SER A 44 40.07 3.75 -11.14
N THR A 45 41.08 2.93 -11.43
CA THR A 45 42.47 3.37 -11.37
C THR A 45 42.68 4.40 -12.48
N ALA A 46 42.68 5.68 -12.10
CA ALA A 46 42.96 6.76 -13.03
C ALA A 46 44.43 6.65 -13.47
N ARG A 47 44.60 6.33 -14.75
CA ARG A 47 45.84 6.39 -15.53
C ARG A 47 46.40 7.81 -15.45
N VAL A 48 47.62 7.96 -14.94
CA VAL A 48 48.38 9.22 -14.97
C VAL A 48 49.18 9.28 -16.28
N PRO A 49 48.95 10.28 -17.14
CA PRO A 49 49.95 10.71 -18.10
C PRO A 49 50.55 12.08 -17.71
N GLY A 50 51.87 12.20 -17.87
CA GLY A 50 52.50 13.48 -18.21
C GLY A 50 53.28 14.17 -17.09
N LYS A 51 54.60 14.04 -17.14
CA LYS A 51 55.54 15.07 -16.66
C LYS A 51 55.55 16.23 -17.67
N ALA A 52 55.27 17.45 -17.21
CA ALA A 52 55.74 18.74 -17.76
C ALA A 52 55.43 19.82 -16.70
N SER A 53 56.38 20.12 -15.81
CA SER A 53 57.29 21.27 -15.88
C SER A 53 56.66 22.63 -15.52
N ALA A 54 57.15 23.16 -14.40
CA ALA A 54 57.38 24.59 -14.15
C ALA A 54 56.16 25.52 -14.18
N GLY A 55 55.59 25.68 -12.99
CA GLY A 55 54.91 26.90 -12.57
C GLY A 55 54.68 26.75 -11.08
N ALA A 56 55.62 27.21 -10.26
CA ALA A 56 55.44 27.28 -8.82
C ALA A 56 54.31 28.27 -8.53
N ILE A 57 53.06 27.81 -8.59
CA ILE A 57 51.93 28.55 -8.06
C ILE A 57 52.14 28.51 -6.55
N SER A 58 52.60 29.64 -6.03
CA SER A 58 52.87 29.85 -4.61
C SER A 58 51.68 29.31 -3.81
N THR A 59 51.93 28.33 -2.95
CA THR A 59 50.92 27.72 -2.08
C THR A 59 50.23 28.78 -1.21
N GLU A 60 50.88 29.93 -0.99
CA GLU A 60 50.31 31.10 -0.34
C GLU A 60 49.23 31.82 -1.15
N LEU A 61 49.33 31.88 -2.48
CA LEU A 61 48.28 32.48 -3.32
C LEU A 61 47.03 31.60 -3.35
N ILE A 62 47.20 30.27 -3.33
CA ILE A 62 46.08 29.32 -3.21
C ILE A 62 45.44 29.41 -1.82
N ARG A 63 46.25 29.59 -0.75
CA ARG A 63 45.78 29.75 0.63
C ARG A 63 45.09 31.09 0.88
N ALA A 64 45.55 32.17 0.24
CA ALA A 64 44.96 33.50 0.30
C ALA A 64 43.70 33.63 -0.57
N ALA A 65 43.59 32.85 -1.66
CA ALA A 65 42.40 32.78 -2.51
C ALA A 65 41.33 31.80 -1.98
N MET A 66 41.62 31.00 -0.95
CA MET A 66 40.58 30.27 -0.23
C MET A 66 39.78 31.30 0.57
N PRO A 67 38.50 31.56 0.25
CA PRO A 67 37.68 32.42 1.10
C PRO A 67 37.75 31.85 2.50
N HIS A 68 38.18 32.67 3.47
CA HIS A 68 38.23 32.30 4.88
C HIS A 68 36.94 31.56 5.20
N ALA A 69 37.06 30.27 5.50
CA ALA A 69 35.93 29.38 5.68
C ALA A 69 34.91 30.11 6.55
N SER A 70 33.81 30.50 5.90
CA SER A 70 32.78 31.33 6.51
C SER A 70 32.45 30.74 7.88
N LYS A 71 32.35 31.57 8.92
CA LYS A 71 32.01 31.17 10.31
C LYS A 71 30.66 30.45 10.45
N THR A 72 30.04 30.10 9.33
CA THR A 72 28.78 29.38 9.12
C THR A 72 28.97 27.98 8.54
N ALA A 73 30.21 27.51 8.36
CA ALA A 73 30.46 26.14 7.94
C ALA A 73 30.17 25.17 9.10
N LYS A 74 28.96 24.59 9.10
CA LYS A 74 28.54 23.60 10.09
C LYS A 74 29.56 22.48 10.19
N THR A 75 29.93 22.13 11.42
CA THR A 75 30.79 20.97 11.68
C THR A 75 30.10 19.70 11.16
N PRO A 76 30.85 18.64 10.84
CA PRO A 76 30.26 17.36 10.49
C PRO A 76 29.22 16.93 11.52
N ASP A 77 29.56 16.99 12.82
CA ASP A 77 28.63 16.61 13.90
C ASP A 77 27.34 17.45 13.88
N GLN A 78 27.42 18.76 13.62
CA GLN A 78 26.23 19.59 13.46
C GLN A 78 25.37 19.18 12.25
N ARG A 79 25.98 18.84 11.11
CA ARG A 79 25.19 18.34 9.95
C ARG A 79 24.51 17.03 10.27
N TRP A 80 25.21 16.11 10.94
CA TRP A 80 24.64 14.83 11.32
C TRP A 80 23.50 15.01 12.32
N ALA A 81 23.64 15.91 13.29
CA ALA A 81 22.58 16.24 14.25
C ALA A 81 21.34 16.84 13.54
N GLU A 82 21.54 17.78 12.61
CA GLU A 82 20.44 18.36 11.83
C GLU A 82 19.75 17.33 10.92
N MET A 83 20.51 16.49 10.23
CA MET A 83 19.93 15.43 9.41
C MET A 83 19.19 14.39 10.25
N SER A 84 19.68 14.07 11.45
CA SER A 84 18.99 13.20 12.40
C SER A 84 17.66 13.81 12.83
N ASN A 85 17.64 15.10 13.21
CA ASN A 85 16.42 15.78 13.60
C ASN A 85 15.41 15.86 12.45
N GLN A 86 15.86 16.20 11.24
CA GLN A 86 15.00 16.21 10.05
C GLN A 86 14.49 14.82 9.71
N ALA A 87 15.31 13.77 9.85
CA ALA A 87 14.88 12.40 9.65
C ALA A 87 13.81 11.97 10.68
N VAL A 88 13.92 12.43 11.93
CA VAL A 88 12.90 12.18 12.97
C VAL A 88 11.61 12.95 12.69
N GLU A 89 11.71 14.21 12.23
CA GLU A 89 10.53 15.02 11.85
C GLU A 89 9.81 14.48 10.61
N GLN A 90 10.57 13.99 9.63
CA GLN A 90 10.03 13.40 8.40
C GLN A 90 9.67 11.92 8.56
N ALA A 91 10.11 11.26 9.64
CA ALA A 91 9.73 9.89 9.93
C ALA A 91 8.22 9.83 10.13
N ALA A 92 7.56 9.01 9.30
CA ALA A 92 6.16 8.69 9.53
C ALA A 92 6.01 8.09 10.93
N GLN A 93 5.06 8.62 11.70
CA GLN A 93 4.77 8.08 13.03
C GLN A 93 4.54 6.57 12.95
N PRO A 94 5.01 5.79 13.94
CA PRO A 94 4.83 4.36 13.93
C PRO A 94 3.33 4.03 13.80
N PRO A 95 2.97 3.06 12.96
CA PRO A 95 1.58 2.77 12.68
C PRO A 95 0.88 2.28 13.94
N THR A 96 -0.09 3.06 14.41
CA THR A 96 -0.98 2.68 15.51
C THR A 96 -2.08 1.74 14.99
N ALA A 97 -2.84 1.12 15.90
CA ALA A 97 -4.00 0.28 15.55
C ALA A 97 -5.06 1.01 14.70
N TYR A 98 -5.04 2.35 14.70
CA TYR A 98 -5.96 3.22 13.97
C TYR A 98 -5.38 3.76 12.66
N SER A 99 -4.07 3.62 12.41
CA SER A 99 -3.39 4.19 11.24
C SER A 99 -4.07 3.81 9.90
N GLY A 100 -4.55 2.56 9.78
CA GLY A 100 -5.28 2.08 8.59
C GLY A 100 -6.81 2.31 8.60
N ARG A 101 -7.35 3.04 9.57
CA ARG A 101 -8.80 3.24 9.77
C ARG A 101 -9.15 4.70 10.10
N SER A 102 -8.21 5.61 9.91
CA SER A 102 -8.40 7.05 10.08
C SER A 102 -8.42 7.73 8.73
N VAL A 103 -9.21 8.80 8.60
CA VAL A 103 -9.26 9.65 7.40
C VAL A 103 -9.24 11.10 7.87
N LEU A 104 -8.38 11.91 7.27
CA LEU A 104 -8.31 13.34 7.57
C LEU A 104 -9.56 14.04 7.00
N VAL A 105 -10.19 14.88 7.81
CA VAL A 105 -11.38 15.63 7.42
C VAL A 105 -10.96 17.01 6.92
N GLN A 106 -11.23 17.28 5.64
CA GLN A 106 -11.03 18.61 5.09
C GLN A 106 -12.22 19.52 5.48
N PRO A 107 -11.99 20.83 5.69
CA PRO A 107 -13.07 21.77 6.00
C PRO A 107 -14.13 21.75 4.89
N GLY A 108 -15.41 21.65 5.27
CA GLY A 108 -16.54 21.52 4.34
C GLY A 108 -16.68 20.14 3.67
N GLY A 109 -15.76 19.21 3.90
CA GLY A 109 -15.68 17.91 3.22
C GLY A 109 -16.14 16.70 4.04
N PHE A 110 -16.86 16.89 5.15
CA PHE A 110 -17.20 15.81 6.11
C PHE A 110 -17.85 14.59 5.45
N VAL A 111 -18.84 14.81 4.58
CA VAL A 111 -19.59 13.71 3.93
C VAL A 111 -18.66 12.84 3.08
N ASN A 112 -17.74 13.45 2.34
CA ASN A 112 -16.76 12.74 1.52
C ASN A 112 -15.74 12.00 2.38
N SER A 113 -15.23 12.62 3.44
CA SER A 113 -14.32 11.96 4.39
C SER A 113 -14.97 10.78 5.09
N TYR A 114 -16.26 10.88 5.44
CA TYR A 114 -17.03 9.77 6.03
C TYR A 114 -17.25 8.63 5.02
N ALA A 115 -17.59 8.95 3.76
CA ALA A 115 -17.73 7.95 2.71
C ALA A 115 -16.40 7.21 2.45
N ASN A 116 -15.29 7.94 2.44
CA ASN A 116 -13.94 7.39 2.32
C ASN A 116 -13.62 6.47 3.51
N LEU A 117 -13.88 6.92 4.73
CA LEU A 117 -13.70 6.11 5.94
C LEU A 117 -14.51 4.81 5.86
N ARG A 118 -15.78 4.88 5.47
CA ARG A 118 -16.64 3.70 5.30
C ARG A 118 -16.08 2.73 4.25
N SER A 119 -15.56 3.23 3.14
CA SER A 119 -14.91 2.42 2.11
C SER A 119 -13.63 1.76 2.65
N THR A 120 -12.79 2.50 3.38
CA THR A 120 -11.56 1.98 4.01
C THR A 120 -11.86 0.85 5.00
N ILE A 121 -12.84 1.05 5.89
CA ILE A 121 -13.31 0.03 6.85
C ILE A 121 -13.80 -1.23 6.12
N ALA A 122 -14.49 -1.07 4.98
CA ALA A 122 -15.00 -2.18 4.19
C ALA A 122 -13.88 -2.96 3.48
N VAL A 123 -12.90 -2.27 2.88
CA VAL A 123 -11.73 -2.89 2.23
C VAL A 123 -10.91 -3.69 3.23
N ASN A 124 -10.68 -3.11 4.42
CA ASN A 124 -9.98 -3.77 5.52
C ASN A 124 -10.81 -4.85 6.23
N ARG A 125 -12.06 -5.07 5.79
CA ARG A 125 -12.99 -6.09 6.31
C ARG A 125 -13.21 -6.03 7.82
N VAL A 126 -13.03 -4.86 8.45
CA VAL A 126 -13.04 -4.72 9.92
C VAL A 126 -14.37 -5.20 10.53
N ILE A 127 -15.49 -4.79 9.94
CA ILE A 127 -16.84 -5.18 10.40
C ILE A 127 -17.07 -6.68 10.23
N PHE A 128 -16.56 -7.27 9.14
CA PHE A 128 -16.69 -8.70 8.88
C PHE A 128 -15.90 -9.52 9.90
N GLU A 129 -14.65 -9.15 10.17
CA GLU A 129 -13.82 -9.81 11.17
C GLU A 129 -14.39 -9.63 12.58
N LEU A 130 -14.92 -8.44 12.90
CA LEU A 130 -15.59 -8.20 14.19
C LEU A 130 -16.78 -9.15 14.38
N ARG A 131 -17.63 -9.31 13.37
CA ARG A 131 -18.76 -10.27 13.41
C ARG A 131 -18.29 -11.73 13.51
N LEU A 132 -17.22 -12.09 12.83
CA LEU A 132 -16.65 -13.43 12.90
C LEU A 132 -16.07 -13.72 14.29
N ALA A 133 -15.46 -12.71 14.93
CA ALA A 133 -14.85 -12.80 16.25
C ALA A 133 -15.85 -12.76 17.41
N GLN A 134 -17.11 -12.33 17.18
CA GLN A 134 -18.16 -12.32 18.22
C GLN A 134 -18.36 -13.68 18.89
N ARG A 135 -18.07 -14.79 18.20
CA ARG A 135 -18.14 -16.14 18.76
C ARG A 135 -16.89 -16.93 18.37
N HIS A 136 -16.49 -17.85 19.24
CA HIS A 136 -15.39 -18.75 18.93
C HIS A 136 -15.73 -19.70 17.78
N GLU A 137 -14.98 -19.60 16.68
CA GLU A 137 -15.01 -20.57 15.59
C GLU A 137 -13.97 -21.68 15.85
N LYS A 138 -14.44 -22.93 15.99
CA LYS A 138 -13.55 -24.10 16.14
C LYS A 138 -12.57 -24.19 14.97
N LYS A 139 -11.30 -24.55 15.24
CA LYS A 139 -10.20 -24.60 14.27
C LYS A 139 -10.53 -25.34 12.96
N GLY A 140 -11.17 -26.51 13.04
CA GLY A 140 -11.54 -27.31 11.87
C GLY A 140 -12.62 -26.65 11.00
N TYR A 141 -13.59 -25.98 11.61
CA TYR A 141 -14.61 -25.20 10.90
C TYR A 141 -13.99 -23.99 10.19
N LYS A 142 -13.09 -23.27 10.88
CA LYS A 142 -12.31 -22.16 10.30
C LYS A 142 -11.52 -22.59 9.06
N ARG A 143 -10.82 -23.73 9.12
CA ARG A 143 -10.06 -24.28 7.99
C ARG A 143 -10.95 -24.59 6.78
N ARG A 144 -12.06 -25.31 6.99
CA ARG A 144 -13.02 -25.63 5.93
C ARG A 144 -13.60 -24.36 5.30
N ARG A 145 -14.04 -23.41 6.12
CA ARG A 145 -14.56 -22.12 5.65
C ARG A 145 -13.53 -21.38 4.79
N LEU A 146 -12.29 -21.26 5.26
CA LEU A 146 -11.23 -20.57 4.52
C LEU A 146 -10.89 -21.25 3.19
N ALA A 147 -10.84 -22.59 3.17
CA ALA A 147 -10.64 -23.36 1.94
C ALA A 147 -11.79 -23.11 0.94
N SER A 148 -13.05 -23.22 1.37
CA SER A 148 -14.21 -22.95 0.52
C SER A 148 -14.25 -21.49 0.03
N GLN A 149 -13.89 -20.53 0.88
CA GLN A 149 -13.81 -19.12 0.48
C GLN A 149 -12.70 -18.88 -0.54
N ARG A 150 -11.52 -19.49 -0.35
CA ARG A 150 -10.41 -19.41 -1.32
C ARG A 150 -10.85 -19.98 -2.67
N TRP A 151 -11.46 -21.16 -2.68
CA TRP A 151 -11.97 -21.79 -3.90
C TRP A 151 -12.96 -20.89 -4.63
N ARG A 152 -13.97 -20.34 -3.93
CA ARG A 152 -14.96 -19.44 -4.54
C ARG A 152 -14.32 -18.19 -5.16
N ARG A 153 -13.26 -17.65 -4.54
CA ARG A 153 -12.52 -16.49 -5.08
C ARG A 153 -11.73 -16.86 -6.33
N VAL A 154 -11.02 -17.99 -6.29
CA VAL A 154 -10.26 -18.52 -7.44
C VAL A 154 -11.20 -18.79 -8.60
N PHE A 155 -12.27 -19.56 -8.36
CA PHE A 155 -13.29 -19.87 -9.35
C PHE A 155 -13.89 -18.61 -9.98
N ALA A 156 -14.31 -17.64 -9.16
CA ALA A 156 -14.82 -16.37 -9.68
C ALA A 156 -13.78 -15.61 -10.53
N SER A 157 -12.50 -15.64 -10.14
CA SER A 157 -11.43 -15.01 -10.92
C SER A 157 -11.23 -15.69 -12.28
N GLU A 158 -11.29 -17.02 -12.32
CA GLU A 158 -11.14 -17.81 -13.55
C GLU A 158 -12.32 -17.59 -14.48
N VAL A 159 -13.55 -17.65 -13.95
CA VAL A 159 -14.77 -17.34 -14.71
C VAL A 159 -14.70 -15.94 -15.32
N ARG A 160 -14.26 -14.93 -14.56
CA ARG A 160 -14.09 -13.56 -15.10
C ARG A 160 -13.09 -13.51 -16.24
N LYS A 161 -11.93 -14.17 -16.11
CA LYS A 161 -10.92 -14.23 -17.18
C LYS A 161 -11.50 -14.86 -18.45
N LYS A 162 -12.20 -15.99 -18.31
CA LYS A 162 -12.83 -16.68 -19.44
C LYS A 162 -13.92 -15.82 -20.10
N VAL A 163 -14.78 -15.17 -19.32
CA VAL A 163 -15.82 -14.25 -19.83
C VAL A 163 -15.19 -13.04 -20.53
N GLN A 164 -14.08 -12.50 -20.02
CA GLN A 164 -13.36 -11.41 -20.67
C GLN A 164 -12.84 -11.79 -22.06
N ILE A 165 -12.30 -13.02 -22.21
CA ILE A 165 -11.87 -13.55 -23.51
C ILE A 165 -13.06 -13.65 -24.47
N VAL A 166 -14.18 -14.24 -24.03
CA VAL A 166 -15.39 -14.36 -24.86
C VAL A 166 -15.89 -12.98 -25.30
N LYS A 167 -15.98 -12.01 -24.38
CA LYS A 167 -16.37 -10.64 -24.71
C LYS A 167 -15.42 -9.97 -25.70
N ALA A 168 -14.11 -10.26 -25.62
CA ALA A 168 -13.13 -9.73 -26.54
C ALA A 168 -13.28 -10.31 -27.97
N ILE A 169 -13.56 -11.62 -28.07
CA ILE A 169 -13.86 -12.29 -29.36
C ILE A 169 -15.12 -11.70 -29.99
N LEU A 170 -16.21 -11.58 -29.20
CA LEU A 170 -17.47 -11.00 -29.68
C LEU A 170 -17.29 -9.56 -30.17
N ARG A 171 -16.53 -8.72 -29.44
CA ARG A 171 -16.25 -7.34 -29.85
C ARG A 171 -15.44 -7.26 -31.15
N ARG A 172 -14.63 -8.27 -31.46
CA ARG A 172 -13.84 -8.35 -32.71
C ARG A 172 -14.70 -8.76 -33.92
N GLY A 173 -15.97 -9.13 -33.71
CA GLY A 173 -16.86 -9.59 -34.78
C GLY A 173 -16.64 -11.06 -35.13
N GLY A 174 -16.46 -11.90 -34.10
CA GLY A 174 -16.42 -13.36 -34.26
C GLY A 174 -17.67 -13.92 -34.89
#